data_AF-A0A132U0H2-F1
#
_entry.id   AF-A0A132U0H2-F1
#
_cell.length_a   1.000
_cell.length_b   1.000
_cell.length_c   1.000
_cell.angle_alpha   90.00
_cell.angle_beta   90.00
_cell.angle_gamma   90.00
#
_symmetry.space_group_name_H-M   'P 1'
#
loop_
_entity.id
_entity.type
_entity.pdbx_description
1 polymer ?
#
loop_
_entity_poly.entity_id
_entity_poly.type
_entity_poly.pdbx_seq_one_letter_code
_entity_poly.pdbx_strand_id
1 'polypeptide(L)'
;MGIISQEITVKEIAESLDKILKSKLLIDTDLWGQDKYNRNFLERDVNMKARHLLKLYIEIEENFGISIPEKDIVSGGFNTISNISAIILREMKNKTTR
;
A
#
# COMPACT_ATOMS: atom_id res chain seq x y z
N MET A 1 10.79 -7.29 -30.92
CA MET A 1 10.08 -7.63 -29.68
C MET A 1 10.15 -6.42 -28.77
N GLY A 2 9.10 -5.60 -28.78
CA GLY A 2 9.05 -4.42 -27.90
C GLY A 2 8.95 -4.90 -26.46
N ILE A 3 9.92 -4.52 -25.63
CA ILE A 3 9.77 -4.63 -24.18
C ILE A 3 8.64 -3.65 -23.84
N ILE A 4 7.43 -4.17 -23.65
CA ILE A 4 6.35 -3.40 -23.07
C ILE A 4 6.77 -3.16 -21.62
N SER A 5 7.38 -2.02 -21.34
CA SER A 5 7.38 -1.50 -19.98
C SER A 5 5.93 -1.14 -19.67
N GLN A 6 5.17 -2.08 -19.10
CA GLN A 6 3.85 -1.75 -18.58
C GLN A 6 4.06 -0.68 -17.51
N GLU A 7 3.52 0.52 -17.76
CA GLU A 7 3.47 1.57 -16.74
C GLU A 7 2.55 1.05 -15.63
N ILE A 8 3.14 0.68 -14.50
CA ILE A 8 2.37 0.24 -13.34
C ILE A 8 1.48 1.39 -12.87
N THR A 9 0.19 1.11 -12.73
CA THR A 9 -0.82 2.08 -12.34
C THR A 9 -1.04 2.08 -10.83
N VAL A 10 -1.54 3.18 -10.27
CA VAL A 10 -1.97 3.25 -8.86
C VAL A 10 -2.99 2.14 -8.54
N LYS A 11 -3.83 1.79 -9.52
CA LYS A 11 -4.85 0.74 -9.37
C LYS A 11 -4.22 -0.64 -9.18
N GLU A 12 -3.24 -1.02 -9.99
CA GLU A 12 -2.55 -2.31 -9.86
C GLU A 12 -1.79 -2.42 -8.54
N ILE A 13 -1.22 -1.30 -8.06
CA ILE A 13 -0.58 -1.25 -6.73
C ILE A 13 -1.63 -1.42 -5.63
N ALA A 14 -2.79 -0.76 -5.74
CA ALA A 14 -3.88 -0.91 -4.79
C ALA A 14 -4.40 -2.36 -4.72
N GLU A 15 -4.55 -3.03 -5.86
CA GLU A 15 -4.92 -4.44 -5.93
C GLU A 15 -3.84 -5.36 -5.32
N SER A 16 -2.57 -4.99 -5.47
CA SER A 16 -1.46 -5.73 -4.87
C SER A 16 -1.41 -5.55 -3.35
N LEU A 17 -1.66 -4.33 -2.86
CA LEU A 17 -1.81 -4.05 -1.43
C LEU A 17 -3.00 -4.79 -0.82
N ASP A 18 -4.15 -4.84 -1.51
CA ASP A 18 -5.32 -5.62 -1.09
C ASP A 18 -4.95 -7.11 -0.90
N LYS A 19 -4.18 -7.67 -1.83
CA LYS A 19 -3.68 -9.05 -1.74
C LYS A 19 -2.70 -9.24 -0.58
N ILE A 20 -1.81 -8.29 -0.31
CA ILE A 20 -0.88 -8.35 0.83
C ILE A 20 -1.68 -8.35 2.14
N LEU A 21 -2.65 -7.44 2.29
CA LEU A 21 -3.52 -7.36 3.47
C LEU A 21 -4.22 -8.70 3.73
N LYS A 22 -4.81 -9.30 2.69
CA LYS A 22 -5.49 -10.59 2.78
C LYS A 22 -4.55 -11.75 3.09
N SER A 23 -3.47 -11.89 2.32
CA SER A 23 -2.64 -13.10 2.35
C SER A 23 -1.53 -13.09 3.39
N LYS A 24 -0.97 -11.92 3.71
CA LYS A 24 0.18 -11.78 4.64
C LYS A 24 -0.24 -11.32 6.02
N LEU A 25 -1.28 -10.47 6.08
CA LEU A 25 -1.75 -9.90 7.34
C LEU A 25 -3.05 -10.56 7.83
N LEU A 26 -3.65 -11.47 7.03
CA LEU A 26 -4.90 -12.16 7.34
C LEU A 26 -6.06 -11.19 7.64
N ILE A 27 -6.10 -10.07 6.90
CA ILE A 27 -7.13 -9.04 6.99
C ILE A 27 -8.08 -9.20 5.81
N ASP A 28 -9.34 -9.51 6.11
CA ASP A 28 -10.38 -9.57 5.09
C ASP A 28 -10.89 -8.16 4.75
N THR A 29 -10.25 -7.53 3.76
CA THR A 29 -10.59 -6.18 3.29
C THR A 29 -11.90 -6.13 2.52
N ASP A 30 -12.50 -7.27 2.14
CA ASP A 30 -13.79 -7.27 1.46
C ASP A 30 -14.94 -6.89 2.41
N LEU A 31 -14.70 -6.99 3.73
CA LEU A 31 -15.61 -6.52 4.78
C LEU A 31 -15.61 -4.99 4.95
N TRP A 32 -14.68 -4.26 4.32
CA TRP A 32 -14.56 -2.80 4.48
C TRP A 32 -15.55 -1.99 3.63
N GLY A 33 -16.36 -2.67 2.80
CA GLY A 33 -17.39 -2.05 1.96
C GLY A 33 -16.87 -1.45 0.66
N GLN A 34 -17.75 -0.72 -0.04
CA GLN A 34 -17.47 -0.21 -1.40
C GLN A 34 -16.31 0.79 -1.47
N ASP A 35 -16.08 1.53 -0.38
CA ASP A 35 -15.01 2.53 -0.30
C ASP A 35 -13.72 1.99 0.34
N LYS A 36 -13.51 0.65 0.32
CA LYS A 36 -12.43 -0.02 1.05
C LYS A 36 -11.04 0.59 0.86
N TYR A 37 -10.75 1.15 -0.32
CA TYR A 37 -9.43 1.71 -0.61
C TYR A 37 -9.14 3.04 0.11
N ASN A 38 -10.17 3.78 0.50
CA ASN A 38 -10.05 5.08 1.16
C ASN A 38 -10.35 5.03 2.67
N ARG A 39 -10.73 3.87 3.19
CA ARG A 39 -10.98 3.65 4.62
C ARG A 39 -9.69 3.78 5.42
N ASN A 40 -9.70 4.59 6.48
CA ASN A 40 -8.54 4.69 7.35
C ASN A 40 -8.36 3.40 8.14
N PHE A 41 -7.14 2.85 8.14
CA PHE A 41 -6.82 1.58 8.76
C PHE A 41 -7.15 1.52 10.26
N LEU A 42 -7.10 2.65 10.95
CA LEU A 42 -7.37 2.74 12.37
C LEU A 42 -8.85 3.04 12.69
N GLU A 43 -9.72 3.11 11.68
CA GLU A 43 -11.16 3.15 11.89
C GLU A 43 -11.66 1.87 12.56
N ARG A 44 -12.72 2.03 13.36
CA ARG A 44 -13.31 0.95 14.15
C ARG A 44 -13.67 -0.28 13.31
N ASP A 45 -14.26 -0.09 12.13
CA ASP A 45 -14.74 -1.22 11.32
C ASP A 45 -13.67 -1.80 10.39
N VAL A 46 -12.50 -1.15 10.31
CA VAL A 46 -11.32 -1.71 9.62
C VAL A 46 -10.52 -2.61 10.57
N ASN A 47 -10.53 -2.29 11.87
CA ASN A 47 -9.96 -3.10 12.96
C ASN A 47 -8.48 -3.47 12.75
N MET A 48 -7.70 -2.64 12.03
CA MET A 48 -6.25 -2.81 12.02
C MET A 48 -5.66 -2.29 13.32
N LYS A 49 -4.76 -3.07 13.90
CA LYS A 49 -3.99 -2.70 15.09
C LYS A 49 -2.65 -2.12 14.65
N ALA A 50 -2.01 -1.33 15.50
CA ALA A 50 -0.71 -0.73 15.21
C ALA A 50 0.34 -1.75 14.71
N ARG A 51 0.35 -2.98 15.26
CA ARG A 51 1.23 -4.06 14.78
C ARG A 51 1.01 -4.46 13.31
N HIS A 52 -0.22 -4.33 12.81
CA HIS A 52 -0.54 -4.62 11.40
C HIS A 52 0.06 -3.54 10.50
N LEU A 53 0.11 -2.27 10.96
CA LEU A 53 0.78 -1.20 10.22
C LEU A 53 2.28 -1.46 10.09
N LEU A 54 2.93 -1.90 11.18
CA LEU A 54 4.35 -2.27 11.14
C LEU A 54 4.60 -3.47 10.20
N LYS A 55 3.73 -4.49 10.25
CA LYS A 55 3.87 -5.63 9.34
C LYS A 55 3.63 -5.22 7.89
N LEU A 56 2.65 -4.36 7.62
CA LEU A 56 2.35 -3.83 6.29
C LEU A 56 3.54 -3.03 5.75
N TYR A 57 4.16 -2.18 6.58
CA TYR A 57 5.37 -1.44 6.21
C TYR A 57 6.47 -2.37 5.68
N ILE A 58 6.79 -3.43 6.42
CA ILE A 58 7.82 -4.41 6.05
C ILE A 58 7.44 -5.13 4.74
N GLU A 59 6.21 -5.61 4.62
CA GLU A 59 5.76 -6.31 3.42
C GLU A 59 5.80 -5.40 2.18
N ILE A 60 5.50 -4.10 2.32
CA ILE A 60 5.58 -3.15 1.20
C ILE A 60 7.03 -2.97 0.75
N GLU A 61 7.96 -2.71 1.67
CA GLU A 61 9.36 -2.50 1.29
C GLU A 61 9.95 -3.76 0.63
N GLU A 62 9.62 -4.95 1.13
CA GLU A 62 10.05 -6.23 0.56
C GLU A 62 9.43 -6.53 -0.81
N ASN A 63 8.11 -6.36 -0.98
CA ASN A 63 7.41 -6.74 -2.22
C ASN A 63 7.65 -5.74 -3.37
N PHE A 64 7.82 -4.45 -3.07
CA PHE A 64 7.99 -3.41 -4.08
C PHE A 64 9.46 -2.95 -4.23
N GLY A 65 10.35 -3.37 -3.33
CA GLY A 65 11.76 -3.01 -3.38
C GLY A 65 12.00 -1.51 -3.23
N ILE A 66 11.16 -0.82 -2.47
CA ILE A 66 11.25 0.61 -2.17
C ILE A 66 11.56 0.83 -0.69
N SER A 67 11.83 2.07 -0.31
CA SER A 67 11.70 2.47 1.10
C SER A 67 10.61 3.52 1.25
N ILE A 68 9.75 3.35 2.27
CA ILE A 68 8.70 4.32 2.55
C ILE A 68 9.31 5.50 3.33
N PRO A 69 9.23 6.74 2.83
CA PRO A 69 9.82 7.87 3.54
C PRO A 69 9.12 8.14 4.87
N GLU A 70 9.91 8.34 5.94
CA GLU A 70 9.41 8.64 7.30
C GLU A 70 8.41 9.81 7.31
N LYS A 71 8.68 10.85 6.50
CA LYS A 71 7.80 12.02 6.37
C LYS A 71 6.36 11.65 5.98
N ASP A 72 6.16 10.64 5.14
CA ASP A 72 4.83 10.23 4.69
C ASP A 72 4.09 9.43 5.77
N ILE A 73 4.83 8.83 6.72
CA ILE A 73 4.26 8.18 7.91
C ILE A 73 3.87 9.24 8.93
N VAL A 74 4.80 10.15 9.27
CA VAL A 74 4.59 11.22 10.27
C VAL A 74 3.49 12.19 9.84
N SER A 75 3.36 12.48 8.55
CA SER A 75 2.27 13.33 8.02
C SER A 75 0.91 12.63 7.97
N GLY A 76 0.82 11.37 8.39
CA GLY A 76 -0.41 10.58 8.34
C GLY A 76 -0.80 10.06 6.96
N GLY A 77 0.13 10.02 5.99
CA GLY A 77 -0.10 9.45 4.67
C GLY A 77 -0.14 7.91 4.65
N PHE A 78 0.46 7.26 5.65
CA PHE A 78 0.44 5.80 5.79
C PHE A 78 -0.82 5.32 6.52
N ASN A 79 -2.01 5.55 5.93
CA ASN A 79 -3.29 5.31 6.62
C ASN A 79 -4.41 4.69 5.77
N THR A 80 -4.29 4.63 4.44
CA THR A 80 -5.28 4.01 3.52
C THR A 80 -4.56 3.27 2.41
N ILE A 81 -5.25 2.36 1.70
CA ILE A 81 -4.68 1.70 0.52
C ILE A 81 -4.36 2.73 -0.55
N SER A 82 -5.28 3.66 -0.84
CA SER A 82 -5.09 4.69 -1.87
C SER A 82 -3.86 5.56 -1.63
N ASN A 83 -3.65 6.04 -0.40
CA ASN A 83 -2.50 6.89 -0.09
C ASN A 83 -1.19 6.11 -0.20
N ILE A 84 -1.15 4.88 0.30
CA ILE A 84 0.04 4.03 0.22
C ILE A 84 0.35 3.67 -1.24
N SER A 85 -0.66 3.41 -2.07
CA SER A 85 -0.45 3.15 -3.50
C SER A 85 0.21 4.34 -4.21
N ALA A 86 -0.18 5.57 -3.86
CA ALA A 86 0.42 6.78 -4.40
C ALA A 86 1.89 6.95 -3.93
N ILE A 87 2.17 6.64 -2.66
CA ILE A 87 3.55 6.63 -2.11
C ILE A 87 4.41 5.61 -2.87
N ILE A 88 3.92 4.38 -3.02
CA ILE A 88 4.66 3.31 -3.72
C ILE A 88 4.97 3.71 -5.15
N LEU A 89 3.97 4.19 -5.90
CA LEU A 89 4.16 4.61 -7.28
C LEU A 89 5.24 5.71 -7.40
N ARG A 90 5.19 6.70 -6.51
CA ARG A 90 6.15 7.79 -6.45
C ARG A 90 7.56 7.25 -6.19
N GLU A 91 7.74 6.37 -5.21
CA GLU A 91 9.07 5.82 -4.89
C GLU A 91 9.60 4.87 -5.97
N MET A 92 8.74 4.10 -6.62
CA MET A 92 9.13 3.29 -7.78
C MET A 92 9.64 4.16 -8.94
N LYS A 93 8.95 5.28 -9.24
CA LYS A 93 9.38 6.24 -10.27
C LYS A 93 10.72 6.92 -9.91
N ASN A 94 10.90 7.29 -8.64
CA ASN A 94 12.14 7.88 -8.15
C ASN A 94 13.34 6.92 -8.28
N LYS A 95 13.12 5.62 -8.03
CA LYS A 95 14.16 4.59 -8.12
C LYS A 95 14.65 4.36 -9.56
N THR A 96 13.75 4.41 -10.54
CA THR A 96 14.11 4.26 -11.97
C THR A 96 14.90 5.44 -12.52
N THR A 97 14.85 6.61 -11.85
CA THR A 97 15.50 7.84 -12.31
C THR A 97 16.89 8.05 -11.69
N ARG A 98 17.32 7.18 -10.77
CA ARG A 98 18.64 7.20 -10.12
C ARG A 98 19.55 6.11 -10.71
#